data_AF-A0A9E3BZU7-F1
#
_entry.id   AF-A0A9E3BZU7-F1
#
_cell.length_a   1.000
_cell.length_b   1.000
_cell.length_c   1.000
_cell.angle_alpha   90.00
_cell.angle_beta   90.00
_cell.angle_gamma   90.00
#
_symmetry.space_group_name_H-M   'P 1'
#
loop_
_entity.id
_entity.type
_entity.pdbx_description
1 polymer ?
#
loop_
_entity_poly.entity_id
_entity_poly.type
_entity_poly.pdbx_seq_one_letter_code
_entity_poly.pdbx_strand_id
1 'polypeptide(L)'
;MADLLTTLVDRIGMRVLAGPLTGEETGDPERRGWSGVVILYESHAAIHTYPELGEAFLDVFSCKDFSVATVRETLGDFLGDFCVVEEHVLDRGHHWDADVRREMSGWLARR
;
A
#
# COMPACT_ATOMS: atom_id res chain seq x y z
N MET A 1 12.27 5.41 -0.87
CA MET A 1 10.85 5.01 -0.91
C MET A 1 10.57 3.85 -1.86
N ALA A 2 11.09 3.88 -3.09
CA ALA A 2 10.96 2.77 -4.03
C ALA A 2 11.43 1.44 -3.42
N ASP A 3 12.60 1.43 -2.79
CA ASP A 3 13.18 0.23 -2.16
C ASP A 3 12.34 -0.33 -1.01
N LEU A 4 11.69 0.55 -0.22
CA LEU A 4 10.79 0.14 0.85
C LEU A 4 9.60 -0.63 0.26
N LEU A 5 8.94 -0.07 -0.76
CA LEU A 5 7.77 -0.69 -1.38
C LEU A 5 8.13 -2.00 -2.11
N THR A 6 9.25 -2.06 -2.83
CA THR A 6 9.67 -3.30 -3.50
C THR A 6 10.05 -4.38 -2.48
N THR A 7 10.77 -4.04 -1.42
CA THR A 7 11.16 -4.98 -0.35
C THR A 7 9.92 -5.47 0.41
N LEU A 8 9.00 -4.58 0.74
CA LEU A 8 7.74 -4.93 1.41
C LEU A 8 6.95 -5.93 0.57
N VAL A 9 6.75 -5.63 -0.71
CA VAL A 9 5.99 -6.48 -1.64
C VAL A 9 6.62 -7.87 -1.76
N ASP A 10 7.95 -7.94 -1.89
CA ASP A 10 8.69 -9.20 -1.97
C ASP A 10 8.51 -10.04 -0.68
N ARG A 11 8.70 -9.42 0.49
CA ARG A 11 8.58 -10.08 1.79
C ARG A 11 7.18 -10.61 2.09
N ILE A 12 6.13 -9.94 1.58
CA ILE A 12 4.74 -10.42 1.73
C ILE A 12 4.32 -11.36 0.59
N GLY A 13 5.24 -11.81 -0.28
CA GLY A 13 4.97 -12.81 -1.32
C GLY A 13 4.08 -12.31 -2.47
N MET A 14 4.06 -10.99 -2.67
CA MET A 14 3.30 -10.32 -3.72
C MET A 14 4.21 -9.98 -4.90
N ARG A 15 3.60 -9.66 -6.05
CA ARG A 15 4.34 -9.34 -7.29
C ARG A 15 3.94 -7.99 -7.83
N VAL A 16 4.94 -7.16 -8.10
CA VAL A 16 4.77 -5.86 -8.76
C VAL A 16 4.26 -6.07 -10.18
N LEU A 17 3.19 -5.35 -10.52
CA LEU A 17 2.69 -5.19 -11.88
C LEU A 17 3.26 -3.92 -12.52
N ALA A 18 3.29 -2.81 -11.77
CA ALA A 18 3.86 -1.54 -12.22
C ALA A 18 4.33 -0.66 -11.04
N GLY A 19 5.36 0.15 -11.28
CA GLY A 19 5.96 1.02 -10.27
C GLY A 19 7.09 0.34 -9.47
N PRO A 20 7.37 0.81 -8.24
CA PRO A 20 6.70 1.91 -7.55
C PRO A 20 6.88 3.26 -8.25
N LEU A 21 5.81 4.05 -8.34
CA LEU A 21 5.90 5.47 -8.65
C LEU A 21 6.14 6.22 -7.35
N THR A 22 7.17 7.06 -7.30
CA THR A 22 7.50 7.86 -6.13
C THR A 22 7.56 9.33 -6.47
N GLY A 23 7.13 10.19 -5.55
CA GLY A 23 7.26 11.63 -5.63
C GLY A 23 7.72 12.20 -4.30
N GLU A 24 8.57 13.23 -4.36
CA GLU A 24 8.95 14.04 -3.22
C GLU A 24 8.11 15.32 -3.23
N GLU A 25 7.48 15.65 -2.11
CA GLU A 25 6.89 16.96 -1.87
C GLU A 25 7.94 17.83 -1.18
N THR A 26 8.30 18.95 -1.82
CA THR A 26 9.36 19.86 -1.36
C THR A 26 8.83 21.26 -1.02
N GLY A 27 7.51 21.46 -1.09
CA GLY A 27 6.84 22.72 -0.82
C GLY A 27 6.79 23.06 0.67
N ASP A 28 5.58 23.26 1.20
CA ASP A 28 5.38 23.68 2.59
C ASP A 28 6.05 22.70 3.58
N PRO A 29 6.77 23.18 4.62
CA PRO A 29 7.51 22.31 5.53
C PRO A 29 6.67 21.17 6.12
N GLU A 30 5.44 21.45 6.55
CA GLU A 30 4.52 20.46 7.13
C GLU A 30 4.07 19.38 6.14
N ARG A 31 4.20 19.64 4.83
CA ARG A 31 3.82 18.72 3.76
C ARG A 31 5.02 18.02 3.14
N ARG A 32 6.23 18.41 3.52
CA ARG A 32 7.45 17.81 2.97
C ARG A 32 7.50 16.33 3.29
N GLY A 33 8.00 15.56 2.33
CA GLY A 33 8.19 14.14 2.49
C GLY A 33 8.02 13.37 1.18
N TRP A 34 7.80 12.07 1.30
CA TRP A 34 7.74 11.16 0.16
C TRP A 34 6.39 10.47 0.08
N SER A 35 5.87 10.41 -1.14
CA SER A 35 4.75 9.56 -1.52
C SER A 35 5.24 8.44 -2.43
N GLY A 36 4.72 7.23 -2.25
CA GLY A 36 5.03 6.09 -3.11
C GLY A 36 3.81 5.19 -3.29
N VAL A 37 3.59 4.71 -4.51
CA VAL A 37 2.52 3.75 -4.82
C VAL A 37 3.06 2.67 -5.74
N VAL A 38 2.77 1.40 -5.44
CA VAL A 38 3.08 0.26 -6.30
C VAL A 38 1.80 -0.48 -6.66
N ILE A 39 1.61 -0.73 -7.95
CA ILE A 39 0.49 -1.51 -8.47
C ILE A 39 0.93 -2.97 -8.45
N LEU A 40 0.14 -3.83 -7.83
CA LEU A 40 0.33 -5.28 -7.80
C LEU A 40 -0.67 -5.91 -8.77
N TYR A 41 -0.50 -7.20 -9.09
CA TYR A 41 -1.34 -7.85 -10.10
C TYR A 41 -2.85 -7.75 -9.83
N GLU A 42 -3.28 -7.68 -8.56
CA GLU A 42 -4.70 -7.62 -8.17
C GLU A 42 -4.95 -6.67 -6.99
N SER A 43 -3.95 -5.87 -6.60
CA SER A 43 -3.99 -5.04 -5.39
C SER A 43 -2.94 -3.91 -5.46
N HIS A 44 -2.56 -3.30 -4.33
CA HIS A 44 -1.57 -2.23 -4.29
C HIS A 44 -0.92 -2.10 -2.91
N ALA A 45 0.21 -1.40 -2.85
CA ALA A 45 0.70 -0.81 -1.60
C ALA A 45 1.01 0.67 -1.83
N ALA A 46 0.73 1.50 -0.85
CA ALA A 46 0.93 2.94 -0.91
C ALA A 46 1.47 3.46 0.42
N ILE A 47 2.36 4.44 0.38
CA ILE A 47 2.92 5.07 1.58
C ILE A 47 3.11 6.56 1.38
N HIS A 48 2.79 7.32 2.43
CA HIS A 48 3.04 8.75 2.54
C HIS A 48 3.82 9.02 3.82
N THR A 49 4.83 9.88 3.75
CA THR A 49 5.68 10.23 4.89
C THR A 49 5.71 11.73 5.09
N TYR A 50 5.75 12.16 6.34
CA TYR A 50 5.79 13.56 6.77
C TYR A 50 6.90 13.73 7.82
N PRO A 51 8.18 13.85 7.42
CA PRO A 51 9.30 13.85 8.36
C PRO A 51 9.24 14.97 9.40
N GLU A 52 8.75 16.16 9.03
CA GLU A 52 8.61 17.30 9.97
C GLU A 52 7.56 17.04 11.05
N LEU A 53 6.59 16.16 10.78
CA LEU A 53 5.58 15.73 11.75
C LEU A 53 5.97 14.43 12.48
N GLY A 54 6.99 13.71 11.97
CA GLY A 54 7.36 12.40 12.48
C GLY A 54 6.35 11.30 12.15
N GLU A 55 5.59 11.46 11.05
CA GLU A 55 4.46 10.60 10.72
C GLU A 55 4.67 9.85 9.39
N ALA A 56 4.06 8.66 9.30
CA ALA A 56 3.95 7.90 8.08
C ALA A 56 2.61 7.16 8.03
N PHE A 57 2.03 7.10 6.84
CA PHE A 57 0.77 6.41 6.56
C PHE A 57 1.04 5.35 5.51
N LEU A 58 0.69 4.10 5.79
CA LEU A 58 0.92 2.95 4.91
C LEU A 58 -0.40 2.21 4.68
N ASP A 59 -0.70 1.96 3.41
CA ASP A 59 -1.74 1.04 2.96
C ASP A 59 -1.09 -0.19 2.30
N VAL A 60 -1.46 -1.38 2.77
CA VAL A 60 -1.08 -2.66 2.15
C VAL A 60 -2.35 -3.41 1.81
N PHE A 61 -2.69 -3.42 0.52
CA PHE A 61 -3.76 -4.26 0.01
C PHE A 61 -3.15 -5.47 -0.69
N SER A 62 -3.50 -6.68 -0.24
CA SER A 62 -3.00 -7.94 -0.78
C SER A 62 -4.16 -8.86 -1.19
N CYS A 63 -3.95 -9.66 -2.24
CA CYS A 63 -4.86 -10.74 -2.63
C CYS A 63 -4.50 -12.09 -1.96
N LYS A 64 -3.50 -12.09 -1.09
CA LYS A 64 -3.07 -13.24 -0.29
C LYS A 64 -2.88 -12.82 1.16
N ASP A 65 -3.02 -13.78 2.07
CA ASP A 65 -2.68 -13.58 3.47
C ASP A 65 -1.22 -13.17 3.63
N PHE A 66 -0.97 -12.23 4.54
CA PHE A 66 0.38 -11.78 4.89
C PHE A 66 0.47 -11.49 6.38
N SER A 67 1.69 -11.49 6.90
CA SER A 67 1.95 -11.17 8.30
C SER A 67 2.08 -9.66 8.48
N VAL A 68 1.23 -9.08 9.33
CA VAL A 68 1.36 -7.69 9.79
C VAL A 68 2.73 -7.47 10.47
N ALA A 69 3.26 -8.49 11.17
CA ALA A 69 4.59 -8.39 11.76
C ALA A 69 5.69 -8.19 10.70
N THR A 70 5.61 -8.90 9.57
CA THR A 70 6.55 -8.71 8.45
C THR A 70 6.47 -7.31 7.86
N VAL A 71 5.27 -6.71 7.81
CA VAL A 71 5.12 -5.30 7.40
C VAL A 71 5.82 -4.38 8.39
N ARG A 72 5.61 -4.56 9.70
CA ARG A 72 6.23 -3.74 10.75
C ARG A 72 7.75 -3.87 10.79
N GLU A 73 8.27 -5.08 10.68
CA GLU A 73 9.71 -5.33 10.58
C GLU A 73 10.30 -4.62 9.36
N THR A 74 9.61 -4.70 8.22
CA THR A 74 10.06 -3.99 7.01
C THR A 74 10.00 -2.47 7.20
N LEU A 75 8.98 -1.92 7.86
CA LEU A 75 8.98 -0.50 8.18
C LEU A 75 10.14 -0.13 9.11
N GLY A 76 10.46 -0.96 10.11
CA GLY A 76 11.56 -0.73 11.04
C GLY A 76 12.92 -0.68 10.34
N ASP A 77 13.14 -1.58 9.37
CA ASP A 77 14.38 -1.61 8.57
C ASP A 77 14.62 -0.31 7.78
N PHE A 78 13.56 0.40 7.39
CA PHE A 78 13.65 1.60 6.53
C PHE A 78 13.41 2.93 7.24
N LEU A 79 12.56 2.94 8.27
CA LEU A 79 12.13 4.15 9.00
C LEU A 79 12.78 4.24 10.39
N GLY A 80 13.43 3.18 10.88
CA GLY A 80 13.97 3.11 12.24
C GLY A 80 12.90 2.79 13.28
N ASP A 81 13.12 3.22 14.53
CA ASP A 81 12.16 3.00 15.61
C ASP A 81 10.88 3.83 15.40
N PHE A 82 9.72 3.18 15.48
CA PHE A 82 8.42 3.82 15.35
C PHE A 82 7.39 3.22 16.32
N CYS A 83 6.30 3.96 16.54
CA CYS A 83 5.15 3.49 17.29
C CYS A 83 3.94 3.43 16.36
N VAL A 84 3.19 2.32 16.40
CA VAL A 84 1.93 2.20 15.66
C VAL A 84 0.84 2.91 16.46
N VAL A 85 0.40 4.06 15.96
CA VAL A 85 -0.66 4.86 16.58
C VAL A 85 -2.06 4.39 16.15
N GLU A 86 -2.19 3.85 14.94
CA GLU A 86 -3.45 3.37 14.36
C GLU A 86 -3.17 2.19 13.41
N GLU A 87 -4.02 1.15 13.45
CA GLU A 87 -3.93 0.00 12.56
C GLU A 87 -5.32 -0.60 12.32
N HIS A 88 -5.64 -0.82 11.05
CA HIS A 88 -6.87 -1.49 10.62
C HIS A 88 -6.54 -2.62 9.65
N VAL A 89 -6.98 -3.83 9.98
CA VAL A 89 -6.89 -5.00 9.10
C VAL A 89 -8.31 -5.39 8.69
N LEU A 90 -8.55 -5.45 7.39
CA LEU A 90 -9.87 -5.67 6.82
C LEU A 90 -9.81 -6.76 5.75
N ASP A 91 -10.62 -7.80 5.91
CA ASP A 91 -10.84 -8.79 4.86
C ASP A 91 -11.76 -8.22 3.78
N ARG A 92 -11.35 -8.34 2.52
CA ARG A 92 -12.08 -7.80 1.36
C ARG A 92 -12.57 -8.93 0.47
N GLY A 93 -13.74 -8.76 -0.15
CA GLY A 93 -14.29 -9.71 -1.12
C GLY A 93 -15.22 -10.79 -0.56
N HIS A 94 -15.34 -10.93 0.76
CA HIS A 94 -16.25 -11.90 1.39
C HIS A 94 -17.75 -11.64 1.14
N HIS A 95 -18.11 -10.42 0.72
CA HIS A 95 -19.50 -10.00 0.44
C HIS A 95 -19.80 -9.83 -1.06
N TRP A 96 -18.93 -10.32 -1.95
CA TRP A 96 -19.16 -10.23 -3.39
C TRP A 96 -20.16 -11.31 -3.83
N ASP A 97 -21.44 -11.02 -3.65
CA ASP A 97 -22.55 -11.84 -4.13
C ASP A 97 -22.74 -11.75 -5.66
N ALA A 98 -23.72 -12.48 -6.19
CA ALA A 98 -24.00 -12.63 -7.63
C ALA A 98 -24.12 -11.32 -8.45
N ASP A 99 -24.35 -10.19 -7.80
CA ASP A 99 -24.50 -8.88 -8.44
C ASP A 99 -23.25 -8.39 -9.16
N VAL A 100 -22.04 -8.72 -8.67
CA VAL A 100 -20.79 -8.29 -9.33
C VAL A 100 -20.66 -8.88 -10.73
N ARG A 101 -21.10 -10.14 -10.95
CA ARG A 101 -21.06 -10.77 -12.30
C ARG A 101 -22.01 -10.06 -13.28
N ARG A 102 -23.18 -9.63 -12.80
CA ARG A 102 -24.16 -8.89 -13.60
C ARG A 102 -23.61 -7.52 -14.01
N GLU A 103 -23.06 -6.77 -13.05
CA GLU A 103 -22.51 -5.44 -13.31
C GLU A 103 -21.24 -5.49 -14.17
N MET A 104 -20.38 -6.50 -13.98
CA MET A 104 -19.14 -6.67 -14.76
C MET A 104 -19.43 -6.95 -16.24
N SER A 105 -20.51 -7.67 -16.55
CA SER A 105 -20.97 -7.90 -17.93
C SER A 105 -21.40 -6.58 -18.59
N GLY A 106 -22.06 -5.70 -17.83
CA GLY A 106 -22.43 -4.36 -18.28
C GLY A 106 -21.23 -3.43 -18.50
N TRP A 107 -20.19 -3.54 -17.67
CA TRP A 107 -18.95 -2.77 -17.82
C TRP A 107 -18.13 -3.17 -19.05
N LEU A 108 -17.99 -4.48 -19.30
CA LEU A 108 -17.25 -5.00 -20.45
C LEU A 108 -17.93 -4.64 -21.77
N ALA A 109 -19.25 -4.53 -21.80
CA ALA A 109 -20.01 -4.10 -22.98
C ALA A 109 -19.89 -2.60 -23.30
N ARG A 110 -19.33 -1.79 -22.38
CA ARG A 110 -19.17 -0.33 -22.51
C ARG A 110 -17.73 0.11 -22.81
N ARG A 111 -16.80 -0.83 -22.95
CA ARG A 111 -15.40 -0.57 -23.32
C ARG A 111 -15.17 -0.79 -24.80
#